data_AF-A0A7S1FDW5-F1
#
_entry.id   AF-A0A7S1FDW5-F1
#
_cell.length_a   1.000
_cell.length_b   1.000
_cell.length_c   1.000
_cell.angle_alpha   90.00
_cell.angle_beta   90.00
_cell.angle_gamma   90.00
#
_symmetry.space_group_name_H-M   'P 1'
#
loop_
_entity.id
_entity.type
_entity.pdbx_description
1 polymer ?
#
loop_
_entity_poly.entity_id
_entity_poly.type
_entity_poly.pdbx_seq_one_letter_code
_entity_poly.pdbx_strand_id
1 'polypeptide(L)'
;MLRLDLDGKTVFAFGVNDTGQVFHEPQEHHKKKNNFHTNMTWDVLVDWIQRADLVRTDADGTSVLQQERVVAMLILIAGRNVMKYSAFTPSVLPCHAPFQGYAAHAPIRDQSVALAYILEFFPFLLPSFHGLLAGQRAPIVFTQVHMGFHNGWLVQGEAPPGLLLTKLKQVITRGR
;
A
#
# COMPACT_ATOMS: atom_id res chain seq x y z
N MET A 1 -11.25 1.82 6.17
CA MET A 1 -9.93 2.22 6.71
C MET A 1 -9.74 3.73 6.83
N LEU A 2 -10.42 4.57 6.03
CA LEU A 2 -10.19 6.03 6.04
C LEU A 2 -11.20 6.86 6.88
N ARG A 3 -12.00 6.21 7.73
CA ARG A 3 -12.86 6.86 8.75
C ARG A 3 -12.13 6.91 10.10
N LEU A 4 -10.97 7.54 10.18
CA LEU A 4 -10.11 7.47 11.37
C LEU A 4 -10.61 8.32 12.57
N ASP A 5 -11.56 9.21 12.30
CA ASP A 5 -12.17 10.22 13.17
C ASP A 5 -13.47 9.76 13.87
N LEU A 6 -14.16 8.75 13.33
CA LEU A 6 -15.41 8.21 13.91
C LEU A 6 -15.13 6.93 14.72
N ASP A 7 -14.97 5.82 14.01
CA ASP A 7 -14.94 4.46 14.52
C ASP A 7 -13.87 3.61 13.82
N GLY A 8 -13.10 4.17 12.89
CA GLY A 8 -12.22 3.40 12.01
C GLY A 8 -11.10 2.66 12.73
N LYS A 9 -10.61 3.17 13.86
CA LYS A 9 -9.63 2.47 14.72
C LYS A 9 -10.28 1.21 15.31
N THR A 10 -11.49 1.35 15.83
CA THR A 10 -12.30 0.30 16.43
C THR A 10 -12.74 -0.72 15.39
N VAL A 11 -13.27 -0.29 14.24
CA VAL A 11 -13.62 -1.15 13.11
C VAL A 11 -12.42 -1.93 12.61
N PHE A 12 -11.25 -1.28 12.50
CA PHE A 12 -10.05 -1.94 12.02
C PHE A 12 -9.51 -2.96 13.03
N ALA A 13 -9.59 -2.66 14.33
CA ALA A 13 -9.12 -3.56 15.36
C ALA A 13 -10.10 -4.70 15.68
N PHE A 14 -11.40 -4.41 15.76
CA PHE A 14 -12.42 -5.30 16.32
C PHE A 14 -13.40 -5.84 15.27
N GLY A 15 -13.55 -5.15 14.14
CA GLY A 15 -14.45 -5.53 13.05
C GLY A 15 -15.84 -4.92 13.16
N VAL A 16 -16.75 -5.43 12.32
CA VAL A 16 -18.18 -5.12 12.34
C VAL A 16 -18.98 -6.41 12.39
N ASN A 17 -20.21 -6.35 12.92
CA ASN A 17 -21.15 -7.45 12.88
C ASN A 17 -21.83 -7.60 11.51
N ASP A 18 -22.73 -8.59 11.38
CA ASP A 18 -23.43 -8.90 10.14
C ASP A 18 -24.36 -7.75 9.65
N THR A 19 -24.70 -6.81 10.53
CA THR A 19 -25.49 -5.61 10.21
C THR A 19 -24.63 -4.39 9.90
N GLY A 20 -23.30 -4.55 9.89
CA GLY A 20 -22.34 -3.47 9.63
C GLY A 20 -22.08 -2.54 10.82
N GLN A 21 -22.58 -2.87 12.01
CA GLN A 21 -22.32 -2.11 13.23
C GLN A 21 -20.98 -2.51 13.83
N VAL A 22 -20.29 -1.53 14.42
CA VAL A 22 -18.95 -1.70 14.98
C VAL A 22 -18.99 -2.53 16.25
N PHE A 23 -18.08 -3.49 16.37
CA PHE A 23 -17.84 -4.14 17.64
C PHE A 23 -17.07 -3.21 18.57
N HIS A 24 -17.60 -2.96 19.77
CA HIS A 24 -16.88 -2.19 20.80
C HIS A 24 -15.81 -3.02 21.52
N GLU A 25 -15.87 -4.35 21.39
CA GLU A 25 -14.90 -5.29 21.94
C GLU A 25 -14.55 -6.39 20.92
N PRO A 26 -13.30 -6.90 20.93
CA PRO A 26 -12.88 -7.90 19.96
C PRO A 26 -13.59 -9.23 20.16
N GLN A 27 -14.25 -9.78 19.15
CA GLN A 27 -14.93 -11.09 19.28
C GLN A 27 -13.96 -12.28 19.45
N GLU A 28 -12.74 -12.15 18.93
CA GLU A 28 -11.71 -13.19 18.95
C GLU A 28 -10.34 -12.58 19.23
N HIS A 29 -9.40 -13.38 19.76
CA HIS A 29 -8.04 -12.93 20.04
C HIS A 29 -7.98 -11.64 20.90
N HIS A 30 -8.87 -11.53 21.89
CA HIS A 30 -9.09 -10.34 22.72
C HIS A 30 -7.80 -9.61 23.12
N LYS A 31 -6.86 -10.32 23.75
CA LYS A 31 -5.59 -9.74 24.22
C LYS A 31 -4.77 -9.13 23.09
N LYS A 32 -4.67 -9.80 21.93
CA LYS A 32 -3.90 -9.32 20.78
C LYS A 32 -4.54 -8.10 20.13
N LYS A 33 -5.86 -8.15 19.90
CA LYS A 33 -6.60 -7.05 19.26
C LYS A 33 -6.68 -5.81 20.15
N ASN A 34 -6.89 -5.97 21.46
CA ASN A 34 -6.84 -4.85 22.40
C ASN A 34 -5.43 -4.26 22.48
N ASN A 35 -4.40 -5.10 22.56
CA ASN A 35 -3.01 -4.61 22.56
C ASN A 35 -2.70 -3.83 21.28
N PHE A 36 -3.14 -4.30 20.12
CA PHE A 36 -2.99 -3.59 18.86
C PHE A 36 -3.77 -2.27 18.87
N HIS A 37 -5.05 -2.28 19.24
CA HIS A 37 -5.88 -1.09 19.31
C HIS A 37 -5.28 0.01 20.20
N THR A 38 -4.77 -0.37 21.37
CA THR A 38 -4.27 0.60 22.37
C THR A 38 -2.85 1.08 22.07
N ASN A 39 -1.98 0.20 21.59
CA ASN A 39 -0.55 0.52 21.45
C ASN A 39 -0.12 0.92 20.03
N MET A 40 -1.03 0.82 19.05
CA MET A 40 -0.76 1.31 17.70
C MET A 40 -0.61 2.83 17.70
N THR A 41 0.39 3.33 16.98
CA THR A 41 0.65 4.76 16.80
C THR A 41 -0.29 5.35 15.75
N TRP A 42 -1.58 5.42 16.06
CA TRP A 42 -2.61 5.86 15.12
C TRP A 42 -2.35 7.23 14.50
N ASP A 43 -1.81 8.17 15.26
CA ASP A 43 -1.54 9.52 14.77
C ASP A 43 -0.44 9.53 13.70
N VAL A 44 0.51 8.60 13.81
CA VAL A 44 1.54 8.38 12.79
C VAL A 44 0.90 7.83 11.51
N LEU A 45 -0.04 6.89 11.62
CA LEU A 45 -0.79 6.39 10.47
C LEU A 45 -1.62 7.49 9.80
N VAL A 46 -2.28 8.34 10.58
CA VAL A 46 -3.04 9.50 10.07
C VAL A 46 -2.12 10.47 9.33
N ASP A 47 -0.99 10.85 9.93
CA ASP A 47 0.03 11.70 9.31
C ASP A 47 0.51 11.11 7.98
N TRP A 48 0.70 9.79 7.89
CA TRP A 48 1.12 9.15 6.65
C TRP A 48 0.07 9.24 5.54
N ILE A 49 -1.20 9.00 5.88
CA ILE A 49 -2.32 9.10 4.93
C ILE A 49 -2.46 10.54 4.44
N GLN A 50 -2.29 11.53 5.32
CA GLN A 50 -2.31 12.94 4.97
C GLN A 50 -1.13 13.34 4.08
N ARG A 51 0.09 12.92 4.42
CA ARG A 51 1.30 13.19 3.60
C ARG A 51 1.27 12.51 2.23
N ALA A 52 0.62 11.35 2.14
CA ALA A 52 0.37 10.67 0.88
C ALA A 52 -0.73 11.34 0.04
N ASP A 53 -1.33 12.44 0.54
CA ASP A 53 -2.41 13.18 -0.09
C ASP A 53 -3.64 12.28 -0.37
N LEU A 54 -3.89 11.30 0.51
CA LEU A 54 -5.06 10.42 0.42
C LEU A 54 -6.26 11.02 1.15
N VAL A 55 -6.00 11.80 2.20
CA VAL A 55 -6.96 12.59 2.96
C VAL A 55 -6.36 13.98 3.18
N ARG A 56 -7.15 15.03 2.97
CA ARG A 56 -6.79 16.40 3.35
C ARG A 56 -7.64 16.82 4.53
N THR A 57 -7.10 17.69 5.37
CA THR A 57 -7.87 18.34 6.42
C THR A 57 -7.99 19.80 6.05
N ASP A 58 -9.22 20.27 5.87
CA ASP A 58 -9.51 21.66 5.56
C ASP A 58 -9.35 22.54 6.82
N ALA A 59 -9.38 23.86 6.62
CA ALA A 59 -9.12 24.83 7.70
C ALA A 59 -10.16 24.78 8.84
N ASP A 60 -11.34 24.24 8.57
CA ASP A 60 -12.41 24.00 9.53
C ASP A 60 -12.28 22.67 10.28
N GLY A 61 -11.24 21.89 9.99
CA GLY A 61 -11.00 20.56 10.57
C GLY A 61 -11.71 19.42 9.82
N THR A 62 -12.43 19.71 8.74
CA THR A 62 -13.13 18.70 7.96
C THR A 62 -12.13 17.86 7.16
N SER A 63 -12.26 16.54 7.23
CA SER A 63 -11.41 15.63 6.44
C SER A 63 -12.04 15.31 5.08
N VAL A 64 -11.33 15.64 3.99
CA VAL A 64 -11.73 15.41 2.61
C VAL A 64 -10.91 14.27 2.00
N LEU A 65 -11.61 13.23 1.56
CA LEU A 65 -11.01 12.07 0.90
C LEU A 65 -10.60 12.38 -0.54
N GLN A 66 -9.36 12.07 -0.91
CA GLN A 66 -8.93 12.12 -2.31
C GLN A 66 -9.29 10.80 -3.00
N GLN A 67 -10.56 10.66 -3.40
CA GLN A 67 -11.17 9.40 -3.84
C GLN A 67 -10.36 8.68 -4.92
N GLU A 68 -9.90 9.36 -5.96
CA GLU A 68 -9.14 8.74 -7.06
C GLU A 68 -7.81 8.15 -6.58
N ARG A 69 -7.09 8.85 -5.71
CA ARG A 69 -5.80 8.40 -5.15
C ARG A 69 -5.99 7.19 -4.23
N VAL A 70 -7.05 7.21 -3.44
CA VAL A 70 -7.44 6.10 -2.57
C VAL A 70 -7.80 4.86 -3.37
N VAL A 71 -8.61 5.01 -4.42
CA VAL A 71 -8.95 3.91 -5.33
C VAL A 71 -7.69 3.33 -5.98
N ALA A 72 -6.79 4.19 -6.46
CA ALA A 72 -5.51 3.74 -7.02
C ALA A 72 -4.67 2.93 -6.01
N MET A 73 -4.56 3.41 -4.76
CA MET A 73 -3.85 2.69 -3.69
C MET A 73 -4.50 1.33 -3.40
N LEU A 74 -5.84 1.28 -3.32
CA LEU A 74 -6.58 0.03 -3.07
C LEU A 74 -6.38 -0.98 -4.20
N ILE A 75 -6.38 -0.54 -5.45
CA ILE A 75 -6.10 -1.39 -6.62
C ILE A 75 -4.68 -1.96 -6.53
N LEU A 76 -3.68 -1.15 -6.17
CA LEU A 76 -2.30 -1.64 -6.01
C LEU A 76 -2.19 -2.67 -4.87
N ILE A 77 -2.88 -2.45 -3.75
CA ILE A 77 -2.93 -3.41 -2.63
C ILE A 77 -3.60 -4.71 -3.07
N ALA A 78 -4.71 -4.63 -3.80
CA ALA A 78 -5.40 -5.80 -4.33
C ALA A 78 -4.52 -6.57 -5.31
N GLY A 79 -3.88 -5.88 -6.27
CA GLY A 79 -2.95 -6.47 -7.23
C GLY A 79 -1.78 -7.18 -6.54
N ARG A 80 -1.18 -6.55 -5.52
CA ARG A 80 -0.14 -7.18 -4.69
C ARG A 80 -0.65 -8.46 -4.02
N ASN A 81 -1.86 -8.43 -3.45
CA ASN A 81 -2.41 -9.58 -2.75
C ASN A 81 -2.72 -10.75 -3.70
N VAL A 82 -3.04 -10.51 -4.97
CA VAL A 82 -3.20 -11.58 -5.97
C VAL A 82 -1.88 -12.35 -6.17
N MET A 83 -0.73 -11.69 -6.01
CA MET A 83 0.58 -12.35 -6.12
C MET A 83 0.85 -13.36 -5.00
N LYS A 84 -0.04 -13.50 -4.01
CA LYS A 84 0.00 -14.59 -3.00
C LYS A 84 -0.24 -15.96 -3.60
N TYR A 85 -0.99 -16.03 -4.70
CA TYR A 85 -1.31 -17.29 -5.34
C TYR A 85 -0.18 -17.65 -6.31
N SER A 86 0.40 -18.84 -6.12
CA SER A 86 1.53 -19.33 -6.91
C SER A 86 1.28 -19.33 -8.41
N ALA A 87 0.02 -19.49 -8.84
CA ALA A 87 -0.40 -19.43 -10.24
C ALA A 87 -0.16 -18.06 -10.91
N PHE A 88 -0.10 -16.98 -10.12
CA PHE A 88 0.13 -15.62 -10.61
C PHE A 88 1.53 -15.11 -10.28
N THR A 89 2.37 -15.93 -9.63
CA THR A 89 3.74 -15.56 -9.27
C THR A 89 4.65 -15.68 -10.49
N PRO A 90 5.28 -14.58 -10.96
CA PRO A 90 6.17 -14.64 -12.11
C PRO A 90 7.51 -15.28 -11.74
N SER A 91 8.19 -15.81 -12.77
CA SER A 91 9.61 -16.17 -12.70
C SER A 91 10.44 -15.17 -13.49
N VAL A 92 11.68 -14.95 -13.05
CA VAL A 92 12.61 -14.04 -13.74
C VAL A 92 12.96 -14.64 -15.11
N LEU A 93 12.75 -13.89 -16.19
CA LEU A 93 13.17 -14.30 -17.52
C LEU A 93 14.69 -14.14 -17.65
N PRO A 94 15.38 -14.96 -18.45
CA PRO A 94 16.84 -14.86 -18.62
C PRO A 94 17.33 -13.45 -18.99
N CYS A 95 16.59 -12.73 -19.85
CA CYS A 95 16.93 -11.38 -20.28
C CYS A 95 16.70 -10.29 -19.22
N HIS A 96 15.99 -10.60 -18.13
CA HIS A 96 15.74 -9.69 -17.01
C HIS A 96 16.57 -10.05 -15.77
N ALA A 97 17.39 -11.10 -15.84
CA ALA A 97 18.21 -11.55 -14.72
C ALA A 97 19.51 -10.75 -14.61
N PRO A 98 20.02 -10.49 -13.38
CA PRO A 98 19.33 -10.71 -12.12
C PRO A 98 18.27 -9.63 -11.85
N PHE A 99 17.18 -10.01 -11.19
CA PHE A 99 16.14 -9.05 -10.76
C PHE A 99 16.00 -9.05 -9.25
N GLN A 100 16.38 -7.95 -8.58
CA GLN A 100 16.30 -7.79 -7.12
C GLN A 100 16.81 -8.99 -6.32
N GLY A 101 17.93 -9.58 -6.75
CA GLY A 101 18.54 -10.76 -6.11
C GLY A 101 18.02 -12.12 -6.58
N TYR A 102 17.00 -12.17 -7.43
CA TYR A 102 16.52 -13.40 -8.06
C TYR A 102 17.29 -13.70 -9.35
N ALA A 103 17.75 -14.95 -9.47
CA ALA A 103 18.42 -15.46 -10.67
C ALA A 103 17.43 -15.77 -11.80
N ALA A 104 17.94 -15.99 -13.02
CA ALA A 104 17.12 -16.44 -14.14
C ALA A 104 16.33 -17.72 -13.79
N HIS A 105 15.07 -17.76 -14.23
CA HIS A 105 14.07 -18.80 -13.96
C HIS A 105 13.64 -18.96 -12.49
N ALA A 106 14.20 -18.17 -11.55
CA ALA A 106 13.79 -18.24 -10.16
C ALA A 106 12.36 -17.66 -9.99
N PRO A 107 11.47 -18.36 -9.27
CA PRO A 107 10.14 -17.84 -8.96
C PRO A 107 10.23 -16.72 -7.91
N ILE A 108 9.54 -15.61 -8.15
CA ILE A 108 9.57 -14.42 -7.29
C ILE A 108 8.54 -14.56 -6.16
N ARG A 109 8.89 -15.23 -5.06
CA ARG A 109 7.94 -15.54 -3.98
C ARG A 109 7.52 -14.33 -3.14
N ASP A 110 8.31 -13.25 -3.13
CA ASP A 110 7.90 -12.00 -2.49
C ASP A 110 6.85 -11.28 -3.35
N GLN A 111 5.66 -11.06 -2.78
CA GLN A 111 4.53 -10.44 -3.48
C GLN A 111 4.83 -9.03 -4.00
N SER A 112 5.63 -8.27 -3.25
CA SER A 112 5.97 -6.89 -3.59
C SER A 112 6.96 -6.88 -4.74
N VAL A 113 7.96 -7.77 -4.72
CA VAL A 113 8.92 -7.96 -5.82
C VAL A 113 8.23 -8.55 -7.07
N ALA A 114 7.26 -9.44 -6.90
CA ALA A 114 6.48 -10.00 -8.00
C ALA A 114 5.67 -8.93 -8.73
N LEU A 115 4.97 -8.07 -7.98
CA LEU A 115 4.23 -6.94 -8.57
C LEU A 115 5.19 -5.94 -9.22
N ALA A 116 6.32 -5.64 -8.58
CA ALA A 116 7.37 -4.78 -9.13
C ALA A 116 7.85 -5.29 -10.50
N TYR A 117 8.13 -6.60 -10.60
CA TYR A 117 8.57 -7.24 -11.84
C TYR A 117 7.54 -7.10 -12.98
N ILE A 118 6.25 -7.25 -12.67
CA ILE A 118 5.17 -7.04 -13.65
C ILE A 118 5.09 -5.58 -14.08
N LEU A 119 5.14 -4.63 -13.14
CA LEU A 119 5.07 -3.20 -13.44
C LEU A 119 6.24 -2.74 -14.33
N GLU A 120 7.42 -3.30 -14.14
CA GLU A 120 8.63 -2.93 -14.88
C GLU A 120 8.69 -3.57 -16.28
N PHE A 121 8.49 -4.88 -16.38
CA PHE A 121 8.71 -5.60 -17.65
C PHE A 121 7.43 -5.95 -18.41
N PHE A 122 6.30 -6.04 -17.73
CA PHE A 122 5.02 -6.47 -18.32
C PHE A 122 3.88 -5.51 -17.99
N PRO A 123 4.05 -4.18 -18.16
CA PRO A 123 3.03 -3.21 -17.76
C PRO A 123 1.70 -3.44 -18.49
N PHE A 124 1.74 -3.99 -19.71
CA PHE A 124 0.56 -4.31 -20.52
C PHE A 124 -0.37 -5.36 -19.90
N LEU A 125 0.11 -6.19 -18.95
CA LEU A 125 -0.74 -7.11 -18.18
C LEU A 125 -1.65 -6.39 -17.20
N LEU A 126 -1.38 -5.11 -16.93
CA LEU A 126 -2.19 -4.22 -16.11
C LEU A 126 -2.63 -3.03 -16.97
N PRO A 127 -3.67 -3.17 -17.81
CA PRO A 127 -4.04 -2.15 -18.80
C PRO A 127 -4.27 -0.76 -18.20
N SER A 128 -4.83 -0.69 -17.00
CA SER A 128 -5.03 0.57 -16.26
C SER A 128 -3.72 1.25 -15.86
N PHE A 129 -2.68 0.47 -15.55
CA PHE A 129 -1.33 0.99 -15.30
C PHE A 129 -0.61 1.33 -16.62
N HIS A 130 -0.72 0.46 -17.63
CA HIS A 130 -0.10 0.66 -18.94
C HIS A 130 -0.56 1.95 -19.62
N GLY A 131 -1.86 2.29 -19.49
CA GLY A 131 -2.46 3.49 -20.06
C GLY A 131 -2.03 4.80 -19.41
N LEU A 132 -1.30 4.76 -18.28
CA LEU A 132 -0.79 5.97 -17.62
C LEU A 132 0.38 6.58 -18.40
N LEU A 133 0.46 7.92 -18.37
CA LEU A 133 1.61 8.65 -18.88
C LEU A 133 2.87 8.26 -18.10
N ALA A 134 4.05 8.35 -18.73
CA ALA A 134 5.31 7.94 -18.11
C ALA A 134 5.55 8.62 -16.75
N GLY A 135 5.26 9.92 -16.63
CA GLY A 135 5.37 10.67 -15.37
C GLY A 135 4.39 10.23 -14.27
N GLN A 136 3.26 9.62 -14.64
CA GLN A 136 2.30 9.05 -13.70
C GLN A 136 2.70 7.63 -13.25
N ARG A 137 3.36 6.87 -14.14
CA ARG A 137 3.91 5.54 -13.82
C ARG A 137 5.14 5.62 -12.93
N ALA A 138 6.03 6.58 -13.19
CA ALA A 138 7.30 6.75 -12.48
C ALA A 138 7.19 6.64 -10.95
N PRO A 139 6.27 7.35 -10.24
CA PRO A 139 6.16 7.22 -8.79
C PRO A 139 5.63 5.85 -8.34
N ILE A 140 4.78 5.20 -9.12
CA ILE A 140 4.28 3.85 -8.82
C ILE A 140 5.42 2.83 -8.94
N VAL A 141 6.18 2.89 -10.05
CA VAL A 141 7.38 2.06 -10.24
C VAL A 141 8.39 2.34 -9.13
N PHE A 142 8.67 3.59 -8.84
CA PHE A 142 9.64 3.95 -7.81
C PHE A 142 9.27 3.41 -6.42
N THR A 143 8.01 3.54 -6.01
CA THR A 143 7.55 3.02 -4.71
C THR A 143 7.53 1.50 -4.65
N GLN A 144 7.04 0.83 -5.69
CA GLN A 144 6.87 -0.62 -5.66
C GLN A 144 8.16 -1.38 -6.00
N VAL A 145 8.95 -0.87 -6.94
CA VAL A 145 10.18 -1.51 -7.45
C VAL A 145 11.41 -1.04 -6.67
N HIS A 146 11.71 0.25 -6.67
CA HIS A 146 13.03 0.74 -6.27
C HIS A 146 13.17 0.97 -4.77
N MET A 147 12.08 1.29 -4.08
CA MET A 147 12.10 1.48 -2.62
C MET A 147 11.98 0.17 -1.84
N GLY A 148 11.62 -0.95 -2.48
CA GLY A 148 11.30 -2.21 -1.79
C GLY A 148 10.23 -2.01 -0.71
N PHE A 149 9.35 -1.00 -0.89
CA PHE A 149 8.49 -0.52 0.16
C PHE A 149 7.34 -1.50 0.35
N HIS A 150 7.41 -2.28 1.44
CA HIS A 150 6.36 -3.20 1.79
C HIS A 150 5.15 -2.40 2.29
N ASN A 151 4.12 -2.23 1.45
CA ASN A 151 2.90 -1.50 1.83
C ASN A 151 2.22 -2.08 3.10
N GLY A 152 2.52 -3.33 3.47
CA GLY A 152 2.10 -3.89 4.76
C GLY A 152 2.69 -3.16 5.97
N TRP A 153 3.88 -2.57 5.86
CA TRP A 153 4.49 -1.76 6.93
C TRP A 153 3.72 -0.47 7.19
N LEU A 154 3.07 0.09 6.16
CA LEU A 154 2.11 1.20 6.30
C LEU A 154 0.91 0.77 7.13
N VAL A 155 0.37 -0.42 6.85
CA VAL A 155 -0.79 -0.98 7.55
C VAL A 155 -0.44 -1.46 8.97
N GLN A 156 0.84 -1.80 9.22
CA GLN A 156 1.35 -2.35 10.49
C GLN A 156 2.07 -1.32 11.38
N GLY A 157 2.39 -0.12 10.86
CA GLY A 157 3.02 0.96 11.63
C GLY A 157 4.52 0.79 11.87
N GLU A 158 5.21 -0.07 11.11
CA GLU A 158 6.54 -0.61 11.49
C GLU A 158 7.77 0.20 10.98
N ALA A 159 7.63 1.24 10.15
CA ALA A 159 8.79 2.03 9.68
C ALA A 159 8.48 3.52 9.39
N PRO A 160 9.28 4.50 9.88
CA PRO A 160 8.99 5.92 9.73
C PRO A 160 9.32 6.46 8.31
N PRO A 161 8.43 7.22 7.63
CA PRO A 161 8.52 7.51 6.20
C PRO A 161 9.17 8.86 5.84
N GLY A 162 9.70 9.63 6.80
CA GLY A 162 10.18 11.00 6.54
C GLY A 162 11.24 11.08 5.42
N LEU A 163 12.20 10.16 5.43
CA LEU A 163 13.23 10.04 4.39
C LEU A 163 12.67 9.45 3.08
N LEU A 164 11.68 8.55 3.16
CA LEU A 164 11.03 7.88 2.03
C LEU A 164 10.17 8.86 1.21
N LEU A 165 9.38 9.71 1.87
CA LEU A 165 8.50 10.69 1.24
C LEU A 165 9.28 11.85 0.58
N THR A 166 10.45 12.20 1.12
CA THR A 166 11.31 13.25 0.55
C THR A 166 11.86 12.83 -0.81
N LYS A 167 12.31 11.58 -0.96
CA LYS A 167 12.76 11.04 -2.25
C LYS A 167 11.59 10.83 -3.22
N LEU A 168 10.46 10.33 -2.74
CA LEU A 168 9.25 10.17 -3.56
C LEU A 168 8.77 11.52 -4.13
N LYS A 169 8.76 12.57 -3.33
CA LYS A 169 8.40 13.93 -3.77
C LYS A 169 9.34 14.42 -4.88
N GLN A 170 10.64 14.16 -4.76
CA GLN A 170 11.63 14.51 -5.79
C GLN A 170 11.38 13.79 -7.12
N VAL A 171 11.06 12.49 -7.07
CA VAL A 171 10.74 11.69 -8.27
C VAL A 171 9.44 12.18 -8.93
N ILE A 172 8.40 12.46 -8.13
CA ILE A 172 7.12 13.00 -8.62
C ILE A 172 7.32 14.37 -9.30
N THR A 173 8.12 15.26 -8.70
CA THR A 173 8.36 16.60 -9.28
C THR A 173 9.25 16.59 -10.51
N ARG A 174 10.14 15.60 -10.64
CA ARG A 174 11.06 15.49 -11.78
C ARG A 174 10.54 14.61 -12.91
N GLY A 175 9.52 13.78 -12.64
CA GLY A 175 8.98 12.81 -13.59
C GLY A 175 9.99 11.74 -14.03
N ARG A 176 11.05 11.54 -13.23
CA ARG A 176 12.17 10.62 -13.44
C ARG A 176 12.70 10.16 -12.10
#